data_AF-A0A953QZW3-F1
#
_entry.id   AF-A0A953QZW3-F1
#
_cell.length_a   1.000
_cell.length_b   1.000
_cell.length_c   1.000
_cell.angle_alpha   90.00
_cell.angle_beta   90.00
_cell.angle_gamma   90.00
#
_symmetry.space_group_name_H-M   'P 1'
#
loop_
_entity.id
_entity.type
_entity.pdbx_description
1 polymer ?
#
loop_
_entity_poly.entity_id
_entity_poly.type
_entity_poly.pdbx_seq_one_letter_code
_entity_poly.pdbx_strand_id
1 'polypeptide(L)'
;MLDKSDKNYRVVDELSKVADNTFQATVKALSGSPGIGTNGKFLRYEILISPITFNTVVSNQWYLQSVLNTLTAPLSFPCGVQSAGGPTASPATPGIGPITIKNAWMDATGINAAGYHTENLLVYTSAAQNSTGKNTCEVKKMALVGMHVAHKTTTQTGWTWSTFENKANAPDCTNPPPPPPAPGQPQNGAKQNTNCPAPSAQKYNLAPNSSSTASQFQTCNATPNGNGSPSTTFYANQPPNSTAGYSHLCRQVPLSTGYPSAYAQSMACNTATGAKSVWSNYVLVSTQWFTQFPSGTSCQNSASLLTPGQPTVRAGYAPQVTMSDGKTTFPFLANTTMESYERAVCMGCHQQALTTNTSAPSATGVSSDLMYFLQLEVPAAPVNQVAGKAFKPTALTRSHRTKK
;
A
#
# COMPACT_ATOMS: atom_id res chain seq x y z
N MET A 1 17.72 -12.16 -22.70
CA MET A 1 19.10 -12.39 -22.25
C MET A 1 19.37 -11.44 -21.11
N LEU A 2 19.45 -11.95 -19.88
CA LEU A 2 19.80 -11.12 -18.73
C LEU A 2 21.32 -10.87 -18.79
N ASP A 3 21.70 -9.60 -18.65
CA ASP A 3 23.09 -9.14 -18.54
C ASP A 3 23.84 -9.99 -17.49
N LYS A 4 25.05 -10.46 -17.84
CA LYS A 4 25.93 -11.27 -16.99
C LYS A 4 26.62 -10.47 -15.88
N SER A 5 26.28 -9.19 -15.70
CA SER A 5 26.60 -8.51 -14.45
C SER A 5 25.66 -9.05 -13.35
N ASP A 6 26.21 -9.67 -12.31
CA ASP A 6 25.48 -10.17 -11.11
C ASP A 6 24.85 -9.01 -10.30
N LYS A 7 24.01 -8.20 -10.95
CA LYS A 7 23.27 -7.12 -10.31
C LYS A 7 21.98 -7.71 -9.75
N ASN A 8 21.91 -7.70 -8.43
CA ASN A 8 20.68 -8.02 -7.71
C ASN A 8 19.69 -6.84 -7.89
N TYR A 9 18.60 -7.09 -8.61
CA TYR A 9 17.48 -6.15 -8.73
C TYR A 9 16.38 -6.55 -7.74
N ARG A 10 15.72 -5.56 -7.12
CA ARG A 10 14.47 -5.84 -6.40
C ARG A 10 13.40 -6.24 -7.41
N VAL A 11 12.61 -7.26 -7.08
CA VAL A 11 11.51 -7.73 -7.92
C VAL A 11 10.23 -6.98 -7.54
N VAL A 12 9.52 -6.51 -8.54
CA VAL A 12 8.16 -5.96 -8.39
C VAL A 12 7.22 -6.72 -9.30
N ASP A 13 6.15 -7.26 -8.74
CA ASP A 13 5.25 -8.16 -9.45
C ASP A 13 3.77 -7.95 -9.15
N GLU A 14 3.45 -7.25 -8.06
CA GLU A 14 2.09 -6.90 -7.70
C GLU A 14 1.49 -5.96 -8.74
N LEU A 15 0.32 -6.31 -9.29
CA LEU A 15 -0.46 -5.44 -10.17
C LEU A 15 -1.56 -4.68 -9.44
N SER A 16 -2.06 -5.24 -8.35
CA SER A 16 -3.13 -4.68 -7.53
C SER A 16 -3.05 -5.28 -6.12
N LYS A 17 -4.00 -4.95 -5.25
CA LYS A 17 -3.98 -5.39 -3.84
C LYS A 17 -4.20 -6.89 -3.62
N VAL A 18 -4.73 -7.59 -4.62
CA VAL A 18 -5.08 -9.02 -4.53
C VAL A 18 -4.36 -9.87 -5.57
N ALA A 19 -3.66 -9.22 -6.51
CA ALA A 19 -3.02 -9.84 -7.65
C ALA A 19 -1.51 -9.77 -7.48
N ASP A 20 -1.03 -10.45 -6.44
CA ASP A 20 0.37 -10.55 -6.04
C ASP A 20 0.78 -12.01 -5.79
N ASN A 21 2.09 -12.22 -5.67
CA ASN A 21 2.70 -13.52 -5.33
C ASN A 21 2.51 -13.92 -3.85
N THR A 22 1.98 -13.02 -3.03
CA THR A 22 1.89 -13.12 -1.57
C THR A 22 0.44 -13.31 -1.11
N PHE A 23 -0.49 -13.38 -2.06
CA PHE A 23 -1.94 -13.49 -1.89
C PHE A 23 -2.45 -12.59 -0.76
N GLN A 24 -2.12 -11.29 -0.81
CA GLN A 24 -2.25 -10.38 0.34
C GLN A 24 -3.67 -10.13 0.85
N ALA A 25 -4.70 -10.65 0.21
CA ALA A 25 -6.03 -10.86 0.78
C ALA A 25 -6.99 -11.43 -0.27
N THR A 26 -7.58 -12.59 0.00
CA THR A 26 -8.89 -12.95 -0.61
C THR A 26 -10.08 -12.28 0.10
N VAL A 27 -9.81 -11.38 1.06
CA VAL A 27 -10.83 -10.74 1.89
C VAL A 27 -11.58 -9.64 1.11
N LYS A 28 -12.92 -9.67 1.22
CA LYS A 28 -13.96 -8.98 0.42
C LYS A 28 -13.95 -7.43 0.37
N ALA A 29 -12.83 -6.76 0.66
CA ALA A 29 -12.77 -5.31 0.74
C ALA A 29 -11.59 -4.65 -0.02
N LEU A 30 -10.65 -5.43 -0.56
CA LEU A 30 -9.55 -4.88 -1.37
C LEU A 30 -9.90 -4.87 -2.85
N SER A 31 -9.53 -3.81 -3.55
CA SER A 31 -9.69 -3.67 -4.99
C SER A 31 -8.67 -4.54 -5.70
N GLY A 32 -9.17 -5.46 -6.53
CA GLY A 32 -8.33 -6.19 -7.47
C GLY A 32 -7.97 -5.41 -8.72
N SER A 33 -8.43 -4.16 -8.83
CA SER A 33 -8.18 -3.34 -10.02
C SER A 33 -6.85 -2.59 -9.91
N PRO A 34 -5.99 -2.64 -10.93
CA PRO A 34 -4.71 -1.96 -10.93
C PRO A 34 -4.89 -0.47 -11.24
N GLY A 35 -4.00 0.37 -10.72
CA GLY A 35 -3.85 1.74 -11.22
C GLY A 35 -3.26 1.72 -12.63
N ILE A 36 -3.88 2.44 -13.57
CA ILE A 36 -3.42 2.55 -14.96
C ILE A 36 -3.14 4.02 -15.28
N GLY A 37 -1.89 4.33 -15.63
CA GLY A 37 -1.48 5.70 -15.95
C GLY A 37 -1.90 6.14 -17.34
N THR A 38 -1.81 7.45 -17.60
CA THR A 38 -2.12 8.08 -18.90
C THR A 38 -1.21 7.59 -20.04
N ASN A 39 -0.10 6.93 -19.72
CA ASN A 39 0.78 6.24 -20.67
C ASN A 39 0.33 4.81 -21.03
N GLY A 40 -0.81 4.35 -20.50
CA GLY A 40 -1.39 3.04 -20.77
C GLY A 40 -0.66 1.90 -20.07
N LYS A 41 0.20 2.21 -19.10
CA LYS A 41 0.93 1.22 -18.32
C LYS A 41 0.34 1.10 -16.92
N PHE A 42 0.33 -0.13 -16.44
CA PHE A 42 -0.07 -0.47 -15.08
C PHE A 42 0.97 0.00 -14.08
N LEU A 43 0.50 0.48 -12.93
CA LEU A 43 1.35 0.59 -11.74
C LEU A 43 1.82 -0.80 -11.30
N ARG A 44 2.90 -0.83 -10.54
CA ARG A 44 3.45 -2.00 -9.87
C ARG A 44 3.60 -1.70 -8.39
N TYR A 45 3.45 -2.71 -7.53
CA TYR A 45 3.61 -2.52 -6.10
C TYR A 45 4.69 -3.45 -5.53
N GLU A 46 5.26 -3.05 -4.40
CA GLU A 46 6.13 -3.89 -3.58
C GLU A 46 5.81 -3.64 -2.11
N ILE A 47 5.96 -4.68 -1.29
CA ILE A 47 6.03 -4.57 0.16
C ILE A 47 7.47 -4.79 0.63
N LEU A 48 7.95 -3.88 1.46
CA LEU A 48 9.22 -3.97 2.15
C LEU A 48 8.94 -4.03 3.66
N ILE A 49 9.64 -4.92 4.35
CA ILE A 49 9.54 -5.06 5.80
C ILE A 49 10.87 -4.71 6.46
N SER A 50 10.81 -4.07 7.62
CA SER A 50 11.99 -3.73 8.40
C SER A 50 12.74 -4.97 8.88
N PRO A 51 14.04 -4.86 9.19
CA PRO A 51 14.79 -5.95 9.81
C PRO A 51 14.16 -6.46 11.10
N ILE A 52 13.51 -5.61 11.90
CA ILE A 52 12.80 -6.03 13.11
C ILE A 52 11.64 -6.95 12.73
N THR A 53 10.79 -6.54 11.79
CA THR A 53 9.67 -7.37 11.29
C THR A 53 10.18 -8.71 10.76
N PHE A 54 11.20 -8.69 9.88
CA PHE A 54 11.77 -9.89 9.29
C PHE A 54 12.33 -10.83 10.36
N ASN A 55 13.15 -10.32 11.28
CA ASN A 55 13.76 -11.13 12.32
C ASN A 55 12.70 -11.73 13.25
N THR A 56 11.65 -11.00 13.60
CA THR A 56 10.53 -11.54 14.40
C THR A 56 9.83 -12.68 13.66
N VAL A 57 9.55 -12.53 12.37
CA VAL A 57 8.92 -13.61 11.57
C VAL A 57 9.83 -14.84 11.51
N VAL A 58 11.12 -14.65 11.24
CA VAL A 58 12.10 -15.75 11.11
C VAL A 58 12.33 -16.45 12.44
N SER A 59 12.53 -15.70 13.53
CA SER A 59 12.83 -16.28 14.85
C SER A 59 11.67 -17.11 15.38
N ASN A 60 10.44 -16.69 15.11
CA ASN A 60 9.24 -17.41 15.51
C ASN A 60 8.77 -18.42 14.45
N GLN A 61 9.49 -18.55 13.33
CA GLN A 61 9.15 -19.43 12.22
C GLN A 61 7.73 -19.21 11.67
N TRP A 62 7.21 -17.98 11.74
CA TRP A 62 5.86 -17.64 11.24
C TRP A 62 5.73 -17.72 9.71
N TYR A 63 6.82 -18.02 9.01
CA TYR A 63 6.81 -18.37 7.58
C TYR A 63 6.48 -19.86 7.32
N LEU A 64 6.44 -20.71 8.36
CA LEU A 64 6.10 -22.12 8.23
C LEU A 64 4.60 -22.32 8.47
N GLN A 65 3.92 -22.93 7.50
CA GLN A 65 2.51 -23.31 7.63
C GLN A 65 2.26 -24.22 8.85
N SER A 66 3.18 -25.16 9.14
CA SER A 66 3.06 -26.04 10.32
C SER A 66 3.03 -25.25 11.63
N VAL A 67 3.80 -24.16 11.73
CA VAL A 67 3.80 -23.31 12.91
C VAL A 67 2.53 -22.49 12.97
N LEU A 68 2.17 -21.79 11.88
CA LEU A 68 0.93 -20.99 11.81
C LEU A 68 -0.31 -21.82 12.14
N ASN A 69 -0.35 -23.09 11.72
CA ASN A 69 -1.47 -24.00 12.00
C ASN A 69 -1.68 -24.29 13.49
N THR A 70 -0.63 -24.17 14.32
CA THR A 70 -0.68 -24.50 15.76
C THR A 70 -0.98 -23.30 16.65
N LEU A 71 -1.04 -22.09 16.09
CA LEU A 71 -1.26 -20.86 16.86
C LEU A 71 -2.65 -20.85 17.51
N THR A 72 -2.69 -20.61 18.82
CA THR A 72 -3.94 -20.43 19.58
C THR A 72 -4.07 -19.02 20.17
N ALA A 73 -3.00 -18.23 20.15
CA ALA A 73 -2.95 -16.86 20.66
C ALA A 73 -2.58 -15.87 19.55
N PRO A 74 -3.11 -14.62 19.58
CA PRO A 74 -2.74 -13.57 18.65
C PRO A 74 -1.22 -13.38 18.54
N LEU A 75 -0.72 -13.19 17.32
CA LEU A 75 0.68 -12.82 17.10
C LEU A 75 0.98 -11.46 17.72
N SER A 76 2.20 -11.22 18.20
CA SER A 76 2.55 -9.89 18.72
C SER A 76 3.93 -9.50 18.26
N PHE A 77 4.00 -8.51 17.40
CA PHE A 77 5.26 -7.87 17.07
C PHE A 77 5.71 -6.93 18.19
N PRO A 78 7.04 -6.80 18.42
CA PRO A 78 7.58 -5.87 19.41
C PRO A 78 7.20 -4.42 19.04
N CYS A 79 7.17 -3.52 20.02
CA CYS A 79 6.90 -2.11 19.77
C CYS A 79 8.20 -1.32 19.77
N GLY A 80 8.25 -0.30 18.93
CA GLY A 80 9.31 0.69 18.98
C GLY A 80 9.20 1.58 20.22
N VAL A 81 10.32 1.86 20.88
CA VAL A 81 10.40 2.83 21.98
C VAL A 81 10.87 4.18 21.45
N GLN A 82 10.34 5.28 22.01
CA GLN A 82 10.64 6.62 21.52
C GLN A 82 12.15 6.95 21.51
N SER A 83 12.90 6.43 22.49
CA SER A 83 14.36 6.63 22.61
C SER A 83 15.18 6.00 21.48
N ALA A 84 14.62 5.05 20.74
CA ALA A 84 15.26 4.41 19.59
C ALA A 84 14.90 5.10 18.25
N GLY A 85 14.01 6.08 18.28
CA GLY A 85 13.54 6.83 17.11
C GLY A 85 14.28 8.15 16.89
N GLY A 86 14.03 8.76 15.73
CA GLY A 86 14.57 10.06 15.34
C GLY A 86 14.64 10.20 13.82
N PRO A 87 14.78 11.43 13.29
CA PRO A 87 14.80 11.67 11.83
C PRO A 87 15.99 11.01 11.11
N THR A 88 17.03 10.60 11.84
CA THR A 88 18.22 9.94 11.32
C THR A 88 18.32 8.46 11.70
N ALA A 89 17.36 7.95 12.48
CA ALA A 89 17.39 6.58 12.94
C ALA A 89 17.16 5.63 11.75
N SER A 90 18.06 4.65 11.61
CA SER A 90 17.89 3.61 10.60
C SER A 90 16.67 2.73 10.92
N PRO A 91 15.90 2.25 9.92
CA PRO A 91 14.92 1.18 10.13
C PRO A 91 15.49 -0.12 10.73
N ALA A 92 16.82 -0.29 10.73
CA ALA A 92 17.52 -1.39 11.37
C ALA A 92 17.91 -1.11 12.84
N THR A 93 17.63 0.09 13.36
CA THR A 93 18.00 0.49 14.73
C THR A 93 17.28 -0.40 15.75
N PRO A 94 18.01 -1.04 16.69
CA PRO A 94 17.38 -1.80 17.76
C PRO A 94 16.37 -0.94 18.53
N GLY A 95 15.17 -1.47 18.74
CA GLY A 95 14.10 -0.77 19.46
C GLY A 95 13.31 0.26 18.64
N ILE A 96 13.56 0.44 17.33
CA ILE A 96 12.73 1.34 16.49
C ILE A 96 11.32 0.78 16.26
N GLY A 97 11.14 -0.53 16.46
CA GLY A 97 9.89 -1.23 16.19
C GLY A 97 9.72 -1.65 14.72
N PRO A 98 8.76 -2.54 14.45
CA PRO A 98 8.39 -2.97 13.11
C PRO A 98 7.95 -1.80 12.23
N ILE A 99 8.53 -1.71 11.04
CA ILE A 99 8.09 -0.83 9.96
C ILE A 99 7.75 -1.71 8.75
N THR A 100 6.61 -1.46 8.11
CA THR A 100 6.23 -2.04 6.83
C THR A 100 5.98 -0.92 5.84
N ILE A 101 6.58 -1.02 4.67
CA ILE A 101 6.43 -0.04 3.59
C ILE A 101 5.74 -0.74 2.43
N LYS A 102 4.75 -0.09 1.83
CA LYS A 102 4.21 -0.53 0.54
C LYS A 102 4.39 0.60 -0.47
N ASN A 103 5.10 0.34 -1.56
CA ASN A 103 5.39 1.32 -2.59
C ASN A 103 4.53 1.09 -3.82
N ALA A 104 4.17 2.16 -4.51
CA ALA A 104 3.57 2.15 -5.83
C ALA A 104 4.56 2.74 -6.85
N TRP A 105 4.78 2.00 -7.93
CA TRP A 105 5.79 2.26 -8.95
C TRP A 105 5.15 2.41 -10.32
N MET A 106 5.59 3.42 -11.06
CA MET A 106 5.18 3.67 -12.45
C MET A 106 6.35 3.42 -13.38
N ASP A 107 6.11 2.82 -14.54
CA ASP A 107 7.14 2.76 -15.58
C ASP A 107 7.53 4.17 -16.01
N ALA A 108 8.83 4.50 -15.89
CA ALA A 108 9.33 5.86 -16.11
C ALA A 108 9.44 6.25 -17.60
N THR A 109 9.07 5.36 -18.52
CA THR A 109 9.06 5.65 -19.95
C THR A 109 8.01 6.71 -20.26
N GLY A 110 8.43 7.82 -20.90
CA GLY A 110 7.52 8.87 -21.35
C GLY A 110 7.07 9.85 -20.27
N ILE A 111 7.57 9.75 -19.03
CA ILE A 111 7.35 10.75 -17.97
C ILE A 111 8.60 11.58 -17.73
N ASN A 112 8.44 12.77 -17.12
CA ASN A 112 9.57 13.57 -16.64
C ASN A 112 10.17 12.94 -15.38
N ALA A 113 11.10 12.01 -15.57
CA ALA A 113 11.74 11.25 -14.49
C ALA A 113 12.47 12.11 -13.45
N ALA A 114 12.86 13.36 -13.77
CA ALA A 114 13.53 14.25 -12.83
C ALA A 114 12.64 14.64 -11.64
N GLY A 115 11.32 14.54 -11.78
CA GLY A 115 10.36 14.80 -10.71
C GLY A 115 10.19 13.67 -9.70
N TYR A 116 10.89 12.54 -9.87
CA TYR A 116 10.63 11.30 -9.14
C TYR A 116 11.90 10.69 -8.59
N HIS A 117 11.77 9.98 -7.46
CA HIS A 117 12.73 8.95 -7.10
C HIS A 117 12.59 7.79 -8.11
N THR A 118 13.71 7.40 -8.73
CA THR A 118 13.69 6.34 -9.75
C THR A 118 14.71 5.25 -9.44
N GLU A 119 14.33 4.01 -9.75
CA GLU A 119 15.16 2.83 -9.57
C GLU A 119 15.02 1.89 -10.78
N ASN A 120 16.07 1.12 -11.07
CA ASN A 120 15.93 -0.01 -12.00
C ASN A 120 15.42 -1.21 -11.20
N LEU A 121 14.21 -1.67 -11.50
CA LEU A 121 13.55 -2.78 -10.82
C LEU A 121 13.31 -3.93 -11.80
N LEU A 122 13.36 -5.17 -11.31
CA LEU A 122 12.99 -6.34 -12.10
C LEU A 122 11.47 -6.49 -12.06
N VAL A 123 10.79 -6.06 -13.13
CA VAL A 123 9.34 -6.20 -13.26
C VAL A 123 9.03 -7.62 -13.70
N TYR A 124 8.43 -8.40 -12.80
CA TYR A 124 7.92 -9.73 -13.11
C TYR A 124 6.45 -9.64 -13.51
N THR A 125 6.04 -10.49 -14.44
CA THR A 125 4.64 -10.67 -14.83
C THR A 125 4.42 -12.16 -15.03
N SER A 126 3.50 -12.70 -14.24
CA SER A 126 3.15 -14.11 -14.26
C SER A 126 2.45 -14.49 -15.57
N ALA A 127 2.50 -15.78 -15.93
CA ALA A 127 1.79 -16.34 -17.06
C ALA A 127 0.29 -16.05 -17.03
N ALA A 128 -0.33 -16.04 -15.83
CA ALA A 128 -1.75 -15.74 -15.65
C ALA A 128 -2.11 -14.28 -15.98
N GLN A 129 -1.16 -13.37 -15.82
CA GLN A 129 -1.33 -11.93 -16.10
C GLN A 129 -0.63 -11.51 -17.40
N ASN A 130 -0.16 -12.46 -18.19
CA ASN A 130 0.50 -12.22 -19.46
C ASN A 130 -0.36 -12.79 -20.58
N SER A 131 -0.68 -11.96 -21.58
CA SER A 131 -1.54 -12.39 -22.70
C SER A 131 -0.98 -13.55 -23.53
N THR A 132 0.32 -13.83 -23.41
CA THR A 132 0.98 -14.96 -24.10
C THR A 132 0.92 -16.26 -23.30
N GLY A 133 0.41 -16.24 -22.06
CA GLY A 133 0.46 -17.37 -21.14
C GLY A 133 1.87 -17.72 -20.65
N LYS A 134 2.84 -16.81 -20.79
CA LYS A 134 4.24 -17.03 -20.39
C LYS A 134 4.68 -16.03 -19.33
N ASN A 135 5.53 -16.50 -18.40
CA ASN A 135 6.20 -15.65 -17.44
C ASN A 135 7.19 -14.71 -18.15
N THR A 136 7.26 -13.45 -17.72
CA THR A 136 8.24 -12.47 -18.21
C THR A 136 8.90 -11.74 -17.05
N CYS A 137 10.20 -11.44 -17.18
CA CYS A 137 10.96 -10.63 -16.25
C CYS A 137 11.76 -9.58 -17.04
N GLU A 138 11.53 -8.30 -16.75
CA GLU A 138 12.17 -7.19 -17.48
C GLU A 138 12.74 -6.17 -16.49
N VAL A 139 14.00 -5.79 -16.64
CA VAL A 139 14.54 -4.67 -15.88
C VAL A 139 13.98 -3.38 -16.47
N LYS A 140 13.24 -2.61 -15.67
CA LYS A 140 12.65 -1.33 -16.07
C LYS A 140 13.08 -0.23 -15.13
N LYS A 141 13.28 0.97 -15.68
CA LYS A 141 13.37 2.18 -14.86
C LYS A 141 11.98 2.53 -14.37
N MET A 142 11.78 2.43 -13.06
CA MET A 142 10.51 2.69 -12.40
C MET A 142 10.61 3.96 -11.56
N ALA A 143 9.52 4.72 -11.47
CA ALA A 143 9.38 5.94 -10.69
C ALA A 143 8.42 5.71 -9.52
N LEU A 144 8.85 6.07 -8.31
CA LEU A 144 8.01 5.98 -7.11
C LEU A 144 6.89 7.00 -7.21
N VAL A 145 5.64 6.58 -7.20
CA VAL A 145 4.48 7.48 -7.31
C VAL A 145 3.65 7.53 -6.03
N GLY A 146 3.72 6.50 -5.19
CA GLY A 146 3.06 6.50 -3.89
C GLY A 146 3.74 5.58 -2.90
N MET A 147 3.51 5.82 -1.62
CA MET A 147 4.10 5.05 -0.53
C MET A 147 3.17 5.00 0.67
N HIS A 148 3.14 3.86 1.32
CA HIS A 148 2.61 3.67 2.66
C HIS A 148 3.73 3.32 3.61
N VAL A 149 3.61 3.78 4.84
CA VAL A 149 4.48 3.42 5.95
C VAL A 149 3.61 3.07 7.15
N ALA A 150 3.57 1.80 7.50
CA ALA A 150 3.00 1.33 8.74
C ALA A 150 4.10 1.17 9.80
N HIS A 151 3.90 1.71 11.00
CA HIS A 151 4.92 1.68 12.06
C HIS A 151 4.29 1.42 13.43
N LYS A 152 4.83 0.43 14.16
CA LYS A 152 4.38 0.05 15.51
C LYS A 152 5.30 0.61 16.59
N THR A 153 4.73 1.37 17.53
CA THR A 153 5.46 1.96 18.66
C THR A 153 4.73 1.77 19.97
N THR A 154 5.38 2.04 21.10
CA THR A 154 4.76 1.99 22.43
C THR A 154 3.69 3.06 22.63
N THR A 155 3.74 4.15 21.85
CA THR A 155 2.72 5.20 21.87
C THR A 155 1.59 4.96 20.87
N GLN A 156 1.80 4.02 19.93
CA GLN A 156 0.86 3.64 18.88
C GLN A 156 0.92 2.13 18.69
N THR A 157 0.44 1.39 19.71
CA THR A 157 0.49 -0.08 19.76
C THR A 157 -0.43 -0.72 18.71
N GLY A 158 -1.46 0.00 18.30
CA GLY A 158 -2.35 -0.32 17.20
C GLY A 158 -1.79 -0.05 15.81
N TRP A 159 -0.50 0.29 15.73
CA TRP A 159 0.22 0.81 14.58
C TRP A 159 -0.16 2.26 14.23
N THR A 160 0.67 2.91 13.44
CA THR A 160 0.33 4.11 12.66
C THR A 160 0.38 3.77 11.18
N TRP A 161 -0.31 4.54 10.35
CA TRP A 161 -0.29 4.39 8.91
C TRP A 161 -0.10 5.74 8.22
N SER A 162 1.06 6.00 7.65
CA SER A 162 1.33 7.21 6.88
C SER A 162 1.24 6.93 5.39
N THR A 163 0.65 7.85 4.62
CA THR A 163 0.59 7.71 3.17
C THR A 163 1.10 8.95 2.46
N PHE A 164 1.95 8.72 1.46
CA PHE A 164 2.62 9.74 0.67
C PHE A 164 2.35 9.51 -0.80
N GLU A 165 2.39 10.58 -1.58
CA GLU A 165 2.31 10.48 -3.04
C GLU A 165 3.04 11.63 -3.74
N ASN A 166 3.35 11.43 -5.01
CA ASN A 166 3.90 12.49 -5.85
C ASN A 166 2.79 13.51 -6.21
N LYS A 167 3.11 14.81 -6.16
CA LYS A 167 2.19 15.91 -6.48
C LYS A 167 1.61 15.81 -7.90
N ALA A 168 2.36 15.23 -8.83
CA ALA A 168 1.96 15.08 -10.23
C ALA A 168 1.08 13.85 -10.53
N ASN A 169 0.68 13.07 -9.51
CA ASN A 169 -0.18 11.91 -9.74
C ASN A 169 -1.57 12.28 -10.27
N ALA A 170 -2.26 13.17 -9.56
CA ALA A 170 -3.64 13.54 -9.87
C ALA A 170 -3.97 14.94 -9.31
N PRO A 171 -5.03 15.60 -9.82
CA PRO A 171 -5.61 16.79 -9.21
C PRO A 171 -6.42 16.43 -7.96
N ASP A 172 -6.92 17.44 -7.24
CA ASP A 172 -7.89 17.25 -6.16
C ASP A 172 -9.31 17.11 -6.74
N CYS A 173 -10.16 16.31 -6.09
CA CYS A 173 -11.58 16.26 -6.47
C CYS A 173 -12.29 17.57 -6.12
N THR A 174 -13.39 17.89 -6.81
CA THR A 174 -14.07 19.20 -6.66
C THR A 174 -14.88 19.35 -5.38
N ASN A 175 -15.15 18.25 -4.66
CA ASN A 175 -15.84 18.21 -3.37
C ASN A 175 -15.19 17.17 -2.45
N PRO A 176 -15.44 17.17 -1.12
CA PRO A 176 -15.10 16.07 -0.24
C PRO A 176 -15.85 14.77 -0.59
N PRO A 177 -15.42 13.60 -0.08
CA PRO A 177 -16.11 12.34 -0.33
C PRO A 177 -17.50 12.32 0.34
N PRO A 178 -18.45 11.54 -0.21
CA PRO A 178 -19.76 11.37 0.41
C PRO A 178 -19.67 10.67 1.76
N PRO A 179 -20.59 10.96 2.70
CA PRO A 179 -20.61 10.27 3.98
C PRO A 179 -20.75 8.75 3.81
N PRO A 180 -20.20 7.96 4.75
CA PRO A 180 -20.46 6.53 4.79
C PRO A 180 -21.98 6.25 4.92
N PRO A 181 -22.46 5.08 4.51
CA PRO A 181 -23.82 4.64 4.83
C PRO A 181 -24.10 4.67 6.34
N ALA A 182 -25.38 4.80 6.70
CA ALA A 182 -25.83 4.79 8.10
C ALA A 182 -25.34 3.55 8.88
N PRO A 183 -25.17 3.65 10.21
CA PRO A 183 -24.79 2.51 11.06
C PRO A 183 -25.70 1.30 10.82
N GLY A 184 -25.12 0.10 10.70
CA GLY A 184 -25.86 -1.17 10.52
C GLY A 184 -26.00 -1.67 9.08
N GLN A 185 -25.52 -0.93 8.07
CA GLN A 185 -25.39 -1.44 6.70
C GLN A 185 -24.03 -2.16 6.51
N PRO A 186 -23.97 -3.32 5.82
CA PRO A 186 -22.78 -4.17 5.71
C PRO A 186 -21.64 -3.60 4.84
N GLN A 187 -21.48 -2.27 4.75
CA GLN A 187 -20.44 -1.66 3.94
C GLN A 187 -19.53 -0.74 4.75
N ASN A 188 -18.31 -1.22 4.98
CA ASN A 188 -17.29 -0.59 5.81
C ASN A 188 -16.58 0.61 5.15
N GLY A 189 -17.29 1.65 4.71
CA GLY A 189 -16.59 2.92 4.40
C GLY A 189 -17.40 4.03 3.73
N ALA A 190 -16.81 5.24 3.71
CA ALA A 190 -17.26 6.38 2.89
C ALA A 190 -17.36 5.98 1.41
N LYS A 191 -18.29 6.56 0.64
CA LYS A 191 -18.34 6.25 -0.80
C LYS A 191 -17.12 6.84 -1.50
N GLN A 192 -16.70 6.23 -2.61
CA GLN A 192 -15.68 6.82 -3.47
C GLN A 192 -16.15 8.21 -3.92
N ASN A 193 -15.22 9.15 -3.99
CA ASN A 193 -15.51 10.46 -4.53
C ASN A 193 -15.56 10.41 -6.06
N THR A 194 -16.74 10.65 -6.64
CA THR A 194 -16.95 10.64 -8.10
C THR A 194 -16.98 12.04 -8.71
N ASN A 195 -16.71 13.09 -7.92
CA ASN A 195 -16.75 14.49 -8.37
C ASN A 195 -15.42 14.88 -9.03
N CYS A 196 -15.30 14.58 -10.32
CA CYS A 196 -14.11 14.90 -11.09
C CYS A 196 -13.89 16.40 -11.24
N PRO A 197 -12.63 16.87 -11.18
CA PRO A 197 -12.28 18.13 -11.81
C PRO A 197 -12.38 18.01 -13.33
N ALA A 198 -12.59 19.13 -14.01
CA ALA A 198 -12.48 19.18 -15.46
C ALA A 198 -11.02 18.87 -15.90
N PRO A 199 -10.80 18.29 -17.09
CA PRO A 199 -9.47 18.15 -17.65
C PRO A 199 -8.72 19.48 -17.62
N SER A 200 -7.48 19.45 -17.14
CA SER A 200 -6.67 20.67 -16.96
C SER A 200 -5.50 20.70 -17.93
N ALA A 201 -4.92 21.88 -18.15
CA ALA A 201 -3.67 22.02 -18.91
C ALA A 201 -2.47 21.39 -18.16
N GLN A 202 -2.55 21.29 -16.83
CA GLN A 202 -1.55 20.59 -16.03
C GLN A 202 -1.59 19.09 -16.36
N LYS A 203 -0.42 18.53 -16.65
CA LYS A 203 -0.26 17.11 -16.94
C LYS A 203 -0.16 16.32 -15.64
N TYR A 204 -1.11 15.41 -15.44
CA TYR A 204 -1.12 14.45 -14.36
C TYR A 204 -0.90 13.04 -14.91
N ASN A 205 -0.34 12.15 -14.08
CA ASN A 205 -0.05 10.78 -14.52
C ASN A 205 -1.28 9.87 -14.50
N LEU A 206 -2.29 10.18 -13.67
CA LEU A 206 -3.45 9.32 -13.40
C LEU A 206 -4.77 10.05 -13.65
N ALA A 207 -4.75 11.19 -14.34
CA ALA A 207 -5.94 11.99 -14.65
C ALA A 207 -5.83 12.57 -16.07
N PRO A 208 -6.96 12.75 -16.78
CA PRO A 208 -6.96 13.28 -18.13
C PRO A 208 -6.45 14.73 -18.14
N ASN A 209 -5.67 15.06 -19.17
CA ASN A 209 -5.29 16.44 -19.46
C ASN A 209 -6.19 17.01 -20.57
N SER A 210 -6.09 18.31 -20.82
CA SER A 210 -6.93 19.00 -21.82
C SER A 210 -6.79 18.48 -23.25
N SER A 211 -5.74 17.74 -23.58
CA SER A 211 -5.53 17.09 -24.89
C SER A 211 -5.94 15.62 -24.94
N SER A 212 -6.39 15.05 -23.81
CA SER A 212 -6.81 13.65 -23.71
C SER A 212 -8.20 13.41 -24.31
N THR A 213 -8.40 12.24 -24.92
CA THR A 213 -9.72 11.82 -25.40
C THR A 213 -10.57 11.34 -24.22
N ALA A 214 -11.64 12.06 -23.88
CA ALA A 214 -12.47 11.77 -22.71
C ALA A 214 -13.02 10.33 -22.67
N SER A 215 -13.32 9.74 -23.83
CA SER A 215 -13.82 8.36 -23.91
C SER A 215 -12.82 7.29 -23.46
N GLN A 216 -11.53 7.59 -23.33
CA GLN A 216 -10.54 6.62 -22.86
C GLN A 216 -10.55 6.45 -21.33
N PHE A 217 -11.17 7.38 -20.61
CA PHE A 217 -11.12 7.50 -19.16
C PHE A 217 -12.46 7.09 -18.54
N GLN A 218 -12.41 6.38 -17.41
CA GLN A 218 -13.59 6.11 -16.59
C GLN A 218 -14.10 7.37 -15.87
N THR A 219 -15.23 7.24 -15.18
CA THR A 219 -15.64 8.21 -14.16
C THR A 219 -14.65 8.22 -12.98
N CYS A 220 -14.69 9.28 -12.16
CA CYS A 220 -13.67 9.45 -11.14
C CYS A 220 -13.61 8.33 -10.12
N ASN A 221 -12.38 7.91 -9.83
CA ASN A 221 -12.06 6.91 -8.83
C ASN A 221 -12.86 5.61 -9.02
N ALA A 222 -13.26 5.32 -10.28
CA ALA A 222 -13.89 4.08 -10.69
C ALA A 222 -12.87 3.12 -11.28
N THR A 223 -13.09 1.83 -11.06
CA THR A 223 -12.19 0.77 -11.55
C THR A 223 -12.17 0.77 -13.09
N PRO A 224 -10.98 0.72 -13.71
CA PRO A 224 -10.85 0.62 -15.16
C PRO A 224 -11.42 -0.71 -15.69
N ASN A 225 -11.84 -0.72 -16.95
CA ASN A 225 -12.23 -1.95 -17.62
C ASN A 225 -11.00 -2.84 -17.83
N GLY A 226 -11.16 -4.15 -17.60
CA GLY A 226 -10.14 -5.13 -17.94
C GLY A 226 -9.86 -5.16 -19.44
N ASN A 227 -8.64 -5.57 -19.78
CA ASN A 227 -8.18 -5.75 -21.16
C ASN A 227 -7.98 -7.23 -21.53
N GLY A 228 -8.20 -8.15 -20.57
CA GLY A 228 -8.08 -9.58 -20.79
C GLY A 228 -9.38 -10.28 -21.20
N SER A 229 -9.35 -11.61 -21.21
CA SER A 229 -10.51 -12.47 -21.49
C SER A 229 -10.72 -13.44 -20.33
N PRO A 230 -11.83 -13.33 -19.55
CA PRO A 230 -12.94 -12.39 -19.70
C PRO A 230 -12.52 -10.93 -19.43
N SER A 231 -13.31 -9.95 -19.89
CA SER A 231 -13.03 -8.50 -19.86
C SER A 231 -12.89 -7.88 -18.46
N THR A 232 -12.98 -8.70 -17.41
CA THR A 232 -12.72 -8.35 -16.01
C THR A 232 -11.28 -8.66 -15.57
N THR A 233 -10.49 -9.32 -16.42
CA THR A 233 -9.08 -9.66 -16.17
C THR A 233 -8.13 -8.62 -16.78
N PHE A 234 -6.89 -8.58 -16.27
CA PHE A 234 -5.86 -7.66 -16.74
C PHE A 234 -4.64 -8.42 -17.25
N TYR A 235 -4.29 -8.20 -18.51
CA TYR A 235 -3.01 -8.58 -19.09
C TYR A 235 -2.04 -7.41 -18.97
N ALA A 236 -1.02 -7.56 -18.12
CA ALA A 236 -0.12 -6.50 -17.73
C ALA A 236 0.84 -6.04 -18.85
N ASN A 237 0.98 -6.86 -19.90
CA ASN A 237 1.81 -6.63 -21.07
C ASN A 237 1.04 -6.05 -22.28
N GLN A 238 -0.27 -5.82 -22.15
CA GLN A 238 -1.11 -5.22 -23.18
C GLN A 238 -1.58 -3.82 -22.75
N PRO A 239 -1.81 -2.90 -23.70
CA PRO A 239 -2.43 -1.63 -23.38
C PRO A 239 -3.86 -1.83 -22.83
N PRO A 240 -4.39 -0.87 -22.08
CA PRO A 240 -5.76 -0.89 -21.61
C PRO A 240 -6.77 -0.75 -22.76
N ASN A 241 -8.05 -1.03 -22.48
CA ASN A 241 -9.13 -0.84 -23.44
C ASN A 241 -9.30 0.65 -23.84
N SER A 242 -9.58 0.93 -25.11
CA SER A 242 -9.69 2.29 -25.64
C SER A 242 -11.00 3.02 -25.27
N THR A 243 -12.05 2.31 -24.86
CA THR A 243 -13.37 2.92 -24.57
C THR A 243 -13.61 3.27 -23.10
N ALA A 244 -12.74 2.86 -22.18
CA ALA A 244 -12.60 3.35 -20.80
C ALA A 244 -11.58 2.50 -20.00
N GLY A 245 -10.37 2.36 -20.51
CA GLY A 245 -9.34 1.53 -19.88
C GLY A 245 -8.29 2.33 -19.09
N TYR A 246 -8.34 3.66 -19.10
CA TYR A 246 -7.45 4.52 -18.32
C TYR A 246 -8.11 4.98 -17.02
N SER A 247 -7.30 5.24 -16.00
CA SER A 247 -7.78 5.75 -14.72
C SER A 247 -8.07 7.25 -14.82
N HIS A 248 -9.24 7.67 -14.35
CA HIS A 248 -9.51 9.07 -14.01
C HIS A 248 -9.50 9.19 -12.49
N LEU A 249 -8.36 9.54 -11.92
CA LEU A 249 -8.20 9.65 -10.48
C LEU A 249 -8.13 11.12 -10.05
N CYS A 250 -8.67 11.40 -8.88
CA CYS A 250 -8.47 12.65 -8.17
C CYS A 250 -8.27 12.38 -6.68
N ARG A 251 -7.52 13.23 -5.97
CA ARG A 251 -7.38 13.14 -4.52
C ARG A 251 -8.75 13.32 -3.90
N GLN A 252 -9.28 12.24 -3.33
CA GLN A 252 -10.64 12.19 -2.81
C GLN A 252 -10.90 13.22 -1.72
N VAL A 253 -9.85 13.60 -0.98
CA VAL A 253 -9.85 14.66 0.02
C VAL A 253 -8.74 15.67 -0.36
N PRO A 254 -9.07 16.95 -0.60
CA PRO A 254 -8.06 17.97 -0.86
C PRO A 254 -7.12 18.13 0.33
N LEU A 255 -5.81 18.14 0.08
CA LEU A 255 -4.82 17.98 1.16
C LEU A 255 -4.79 19.18 2.12
N SER A 256 -4.84 20.40 1.58
CA SER A 256 -4.71 21.62 2.38
C SER A 256 -5.88 21.86 3.32
N THR A 257 -7.10 21.46 2.92
CA THR A 257 -8.32 21.66 3.71
C THR A 257 -8.69 20.43 4.53
N GLY A 258 -8.48 19.22 4.01
CA GLY A 258 -8.81 17.97 4.70
C GLY A 258 -7.74 17.49 5.67
N TYR A 259 -6.47 17.83 5.43
CA TYR A 259 -5.34 17.45 6.30
C TYR A 259 -4.39 18.63 6.56
N PRO A 260 -4.89 19.76 7.11
CA PRO A 260 -4.14 21.01 7.19
C PRO A 260 -2.79 20.87 7.92
N SER A 261 -2.73 20.10 9.02
CA SER A 261 -1.49 19.88 9.77
C SER A 261 -0.46 19.07 8.98
N ALA A 262 -0.89 17.97 8.34
CA ALA A 262 -0.01 17.15 7.50
C ALA A 262 0.46 17.90 6.25
N TYR A 263 -0.42 18.73 5.68
CA TYR A 263 -0.09 19.59 4.56
C TYR A 263 0.94 20.65 4.95
N ALA A 264 0.73 21.37 6.06
CA ALA A 264 1.67 22.37 6.57
C ALA A 264 3.05 21.74 6.86
N GLN A 265 3.07 20.56 7.50
CA GLN A 265 4.30 19.80 7.73
C GLN A 265 4.97 19.39 6.43
N SER A 266 4.23 18.88 5.45
CA SER A 266 4.76 18.54 4.12
C SER A 266 5.40 19.74 3.44
N MET A 267 4.77 20.91 3.51
CA MET A 267 5.31 22.13 2.92
C MET A 267 6.58 22.58 3.63
N ALA A 268 6.62 22.53 4.96
CA ALA A 268 7.83 22.81 5.73
C ALA A 268 8.98 21.84 5.38
N CYS A 269 8.69 20.55 5.32
CA CYS A 269 9.68 19.53 4.93
C CYS A 269 10.16 19.73 3.49
N ASN A 270 9.27 20.05 2.55
CA ASN A 270 9.64 20.33 1.16
C ASN A 270 10.55 21.55 1.04
N THR A 271 10.26 22.62 1.77
CA THR A 271 11.11 23.81 1.85
C THR A 271 12.49 23.48 2.41
N ALA A 272 12.54 22.73 3.52
CA ALA A 272 13.81 22.33 4.15
C ALA A 272 14.63 21.37 3.28
N THR A 273 13.97 20.48 2.55
CA THR A 273 14.60 19.51 1.64
C THR A 273 15.16 20.19 0.39
N GLY A 274 14.53 21.28 -0.04
CA GLY A 274 14.96 22.11 -1.16
C GLY A 274 14.59 21.54 -2.54
N ALA A 275 14.36 22.45 -3.50
CA ALA A 275 13.85 22.12 -4.83
C ALA A 275 14.76 21.21 -5.69
N LYS A 276 16.03 21.02 -5.29
CA LYS A 276 16.96 20.11 -5.97
C LYS A 276 16.73 18.65 -5.61
N SER A 277 16.08 18.37 -4.49
CA SER A 277 15.80 17.02 -4.03
C SER A 277 14.49 16.53 -4.63
N VAL A 278 14.48 15.34 -5.22
CA VAL A 278 13.25 14.73 -5.76
C VAL A 278 12.16 14.58 -4.69
N TRP A 279 12.55 14.49 -3.42
CA TRP A 279 11.63 14.38 -2.29
C TRP A 279 10.76 15.62 -2.10
N SER A 280 11.17 16.80 -2.60
CA SER A 280 10.31 17.99 -2.57
C SER A 280 9.07 17.87 -3.47
N ASN A 281 9.00 16.85 -4.33
CA ASN A 281 7.86 16.55 -5.20
C ASN A 281 6.84 15.61 -4.56
N TYR A 282 7.12 15.10 -3.37
CA TYR A 282 6.22 14.23 -2.62
C TYR A 282 5.51 15.02 -1.51
N VAL A 283 4.33 14.55 -1.13
CA VAL A 283 3.54 15.11 -0.03
C VAL A 283 3.09 13.99 0.88
N LEU A 284 3.11 14.23 2.19
CA LEU A 284 2.34 13.44 3.13
C LEU A 284 0.88 13.81 2.91
N VAL A 285 0.06 12.84 2.50
CA VAL A 285 -1.39 13.01 2.46
C VAL A 285 -1.87 13.19 3.90
N SER A 286 -1.61 12.18 4.74
CA SER A 286 -1.71 12.26 6.20
C SER A 286 -1.13 10.99 6.85
N THR A 287 -1.16 10.96 8.17
CA THR A 287 -0.90 9.79 9.01
C THR A 287 -2.19 9.43 9.74
N GLN A 288 -2.60 8.17 9.72
CA GLN A 288 -3.67 7.64 10.55
C GLN A 288 -3.09 7.03 11.81
N TRP A 289 -3.71 7.29 12.95
CA TRP A 289 -3.32 6.78 14.26
C TRP A 289 -4.54 6.60 15.16
N PHE A 290 -4.38 5.83 16.25
CA PHE A 290 -5.45 5.61 17.21
C PHE A 290 -5.30 6.54 18.41
N THR A 291 -6.41 7.09 18.89
CA THR A 291 -6.44 8.13 19.95
C THR A 291 -6.97 7.61 21.28
N GLN A 292 -7.49 6.39 21.34
CA GLN A 292 -8.22 5.85 22.48
C GLN A 292 -7.53 4.63 23.11
N PHE A 293 -6.20 4.65 23.20
CA PHE A 293 -5.48 3.57 23.88
C PHE A 293 -5.82 3.53 25.37
N PRO A 294 -6.07 2.34 25.95
CA PRO A 294 -6.19 2.22 27.40
C PRO A 294 -4.90 2.66 28.09
N SER A 295 -5.03 3.39 29.19
CA SER A 295 -3.87 3.83 29.99
C SER A 295 -3.17 2.62 30.63
N GLY A 296 -1.84 2.67 30.75
CA GLY A 296 -1.05 1.62 31.42
C GLY A 296 -0.76 0.38 30.56
N THR A 297 -1.17 0.37 29.30
CA THR A 297 -0.97 -0.78 28.42
C THR A 297 0.46 -0.86 27.88
N SER A 298 1.13 -1.99 28.12
CA SER A 298 2.38 -2.38 27.47
C SER A 298 2.17 -2.59 25.95
N CYS A 299 3.24 -2.88 25.20
CA CYS A 299 3.11 -3.20 23.78
C CYS A 299 2.12 -4.37 23.54
N GLN A 300 1.07 -4.16 22.75
CA GLN A 300 0.05 -5.17 22.46
C GLN A 300 -0.20 -5.35 20.96
N ASN A 301 -0.80 -6.49 20.59
CA ASN A 301 -1.39 -6.69 19.27
C ASN A 301 -2.62 -5.77 19.12
N SER A 302 -2.81 -5.23 17.92
CA SER A 302 -4.00 -4.45 17.56
C SER A 302 -5.37 -5.13 17.73
N ALA A 303 -5.44 -6.45 17.87
CA ALA A 303 -6.68 -7.20 18.08
C ALA A 303 -7.39 -6.79 19.37
N SER A 304 -6.66 -6.35 20.40
CA SER A 304 -7.27 -5.81 21.62
C SER A 304 -8.00 -4.48 21.41
N LEU A 305 -7.77 -3.81 20.26
CA LEU A 305 -8.46 -2.59 19.86
C LEU A 305 -9.76 -2.87 19.09
N LEU A 306 -10.01 -4.15 18.79
CA LEU A 306 -11.20 -4.59 18.09
C LEU A 306 -12.19 -5.21 19.06
N THR A 307 -13.46 -4.85 18.92
CA THR A 307 -14.56 -5.58 19.57
C THR A 307 -15.08 -6.64 18.60
N PRO A 308 -15.02 -7.94 18.93
CA PRO A 308 -15.52 -9.00 18.07
C PRO A 308 -16.98 -8.78 17.65
N GLY A 309 -17.27 -8.92 16.35
CA GLY A 309 -18.61 -8.73 15.80
C GLY A 309 -19.07 -7.27 15.67
N GLN A 310 -18.23 -6.28 16.01
CA GLN A 310 -18.54 -4.86 15.83
C GLN A 310 -17.69 -4.24 14.70
N PRO A 311 -18.23 -3.25 13.96
CA PRO A 311 -17.42 -2.41 13.11
C PRO A 311 -16.26 -1.80 13.92
N THR A 312 -15.11 -1.61 13.29
CA THR A 312 -13.97 -0.93 13.93
C THR A 312 -14.39 0.42 14.53
N VAL A 313 -13.83 0.78 15.68
CA VAL A 313 -14.16 2.02 16.38
C VAL A 313 -13.63 3.21 15.58
N ARG A 314 -14.39 3.63 14.57
CA ARG A 314 -14.03 4.72 13.63
C ARG A 314 -13.73 6.04 14.35
N ALA A 315 -14.43 6.31 15.45
CA ALA A 315 -14.23 7.50 16.26
C ALA A 315 -12.87 7.55 16.96
N GLY A 316 -12.23 6.39 17.17
CA GLY A 316 -10.90 6.30 17.79
C GLY A 316 -9.77 6.55 16.80
N TYR A 317 -10.04 6.68 15.50
CA TYR A 317 -9.02 6.99 14.50
C TYR A 317 -8.97 8.47 14.18
N ALA A 318 -7.76 8.99 14.03
CA ALA A 318 -7.50 10.32 13.49
C ALA A 318 -6.65 10.20 12.21
N PRO A 319 -6.66 11.22 11.32
CA PRO A 319 -7.50 12.42 11.34
C PRO A 319 -8.97 12.09 11.03
N GLN A 320 -9.89 12.96 11.41
CA GLN A 320 -11.29 12.93 11.00
C GLN A 320 -11.51 13.99 9.92
N VAL A 321 -12.00 13.57 8.76
CA VAL A 321 -12.29 14.45 7.61
C VAL A 321 -13.79 14.74 7.58
N THR A 322 -14.18 15.98 7.36
CA THR A 322 -15.58 16.36 7.12
C THR A 322 -16.03 15.88 5.73
N MET A 323 -17.14 15.14 5.69
CA MET A 323 -17.73 14.61 4.47
C MET A 323 -18.52 15.67 3.70
N SER A 324 -18.98 15.34 2.49
CA SER A 324 -19.69 16.27 1.60
C SER A 324 -21.02 16.83 2.16
N ASP A 325 -21.57 16.24 3.22
CA ASP A 325 -22.78 16.74 3.90
C ASP A 325 -22.50 17.85 4.92
N GLY A 326 -21.21 18.16 5.15
CA GLY A 326 -20.76 19.17 6.11
C GLY A 326 -21.01 18.83 7.59
N LYS A 327 -21.52 17.63 7.90
CA LYS A 327 -21.94 17.23 9.24
C LYS A 327 -21.26 15.96 9.71
N THR A 328 -21.10 15.00 8.82
CA THR A 328 -20.49 13.71 9.14
C THR A 328 -18.97 13.82 9.05
N THR A 329 -18.27 13.23 10.01
CA THR A 329 -16.83 13.04 9.91
C THR A 329 -16.47 11.57 9.72
N PHE A 330 -15.35 11.31 9.06
CA PHE A 330 -14.86 9.96 8.84
C PHE A 330 -13.33 9.92 8.87
N PRO A 331 -12.70 8.85 9.40
CA PRO A 331 -11.25 8.70 9.41
C PRO A 331 -10.69 8.29 8.05
N PHE A 332 -10.98 9.10 7.04
CA PHE A 332 -10.60 8.84 5.66
C PHE A 332 -9.09 9.01 5.48
N LEU A 333 -8.43 8.05 4.83
CA LEU A 333 -7.02 8.16 4.44
C LEU A 333 -6.76 7.39 3.15
N ALA A 334 -6.72 8.09 2.02
CA ALA A 334 -6.46 7.51 0.70
C ALA A 334 -5.39 8.28 -0.05
N ASN A 335 -4.42 7.59 -0.65
CA ASN A 335 -3.63 8.17 -1.74
C ASN A 335 -4.18 7.72 -3.11
N THR A 336 -3.79 8.43 -4.15
CA THR A 336 -4.33 8.22 -5.50
C THR A 336 -3.80 6.98 -6.19
N THR A 337 -2.74 6.36 -5.69
CA THR A 337 -2.07 5.21 -6.34
C THR A 337 -2.39 3.86 -5.72
N MET A 338 -2.85 3.84 -4.47
CA MET A 338 -3.02 2.63 -3.67
C MET A 338 -4.47 2.49 -3.21
N GLU A 339 -5.16 3.59 -2.89
CA GLU A 339 -6.57 3.60 -2.48
C GLU A 339 -7.46 4.21 -3.56
N SER A 340 -7.00 4.16 -4.82
CA SER A 340 -7.61 4.79 -6.00
C SER A 340 -9.10 4.52 -6.12
N TYR A 341 -9.52 3.30 -5.82
CA TYR A 341 -10.88 2.79 -5.98
C TYR A 341 -11.45 2.29 -4.66
N GLU A 342 -10.97 2.78 -3.52
CA GLU A 342 -11.35 2.22 -2.23
C GLU A 342 -11.82 3.26 -1.22
N ARG A 343 -12.52 2.74 -0.21
CA ARG A 343 -13.08 3.46 0.91
C ARG A 343 -12.10 3.37 2.07
N ALA A 344 -11.08 4.22 2.06
CA ALA A 344 -9.89 3.88 2.83
C ALA A 344 -9.94 4.33 4.30
N VAL A 345 -9.98 3.34 5.19
CA VAL A 345 -9.52 3.40 6.59
C VAL A 345 -8.52 2.26 6.75
N CYS A 346 -7.25 2.52 6.47
CA CYS A 346 -6.24 1.47 6.37
C CYS A 346 -6.13 0.66 7.67
N MET A 347 -5.99 1.33 8.81
CA MET A 347 -5.88 0.65 10.11
C MET A 347 -7.16 -0.11 10.46
N GLY A 348 -8.33 0.47 10.20
CA GLY A 348 -9.61 -0.18 10.48
C GLY A 348 -9.79 -1.50 9.73
N CYS A 349 -9.25 -1.61 8.52
CA CYS A 349 -9.22 -2.88 7.79
C CYS A 349 -8.12 -3.79 8.33
N HIS A 350 -6.87 -3.32 8.32
CA HIS A 350 -5.70 -4.15 8.61
C HIS A 350 -5.64 -4.75 10.01
N GLN A 351 -6.24 -4.11 11.01
CA GLN A 351 -6.31 -4.70 12.35
C GLN A 351 -7.13 -5.99 12.38
N GLN A 352 -8.00 -6.18 11.39
CA GLN A 352 -8.78 -7.39 11.19
C GLN A 352 -7.99 -8.47 10.41
N ALA A 353 -6.67 -8.31 10.24
CA ALA A 353 -5.84 -9.34 9.67
C ALA A 353 -5.76 -10.55 10.60
N LEU A 354 -6.13 -11.71 10.05
CA LEU A 354 -6.25 -12.98 10.74
C LEU A 354 -5.53 -14.06 9.94
N THR A 355 -4.90 -15.00 10.62
CA THR A 355 -4.41 -16.26 10.07
C THR A 355 -5.57 -17.26 10.00
N THR A 356 -5.74 -17.93 8.87
CA THR A 356 -6.78 -18.95 8.63
C THR A 356 -6.29 -20.34 9.06
N ASN A 357 -6.12 -20.58 10.37
CA ASN A 357 -5.76 -21.91 10.88
C ASN A 357 -6.98 -22.69 11.40
N THR A 358 -6.90 -24.02 11.33
CA THR A 358 -7.97 -24.93 11.78
C THR A 358 -7.98 -25.14 13.29
N SER A 359 -6.89 -24.77 13.99
CA SER A 359 -6.77 -24.87 15.45
C SER A 359 -7.18 -23.59 16.19
N ALA A 360 -7.66 -22.56 15.49
CA ALA A 360 -8.12 -21.32 16.11
C ALA A 360 -9.27 -21.60 17.09
N PRO A 361 -9.28 -20.95 18.27
CA PRO A 361 -10.38 -21.08 19.24
C PRO A 361 -11.74 -20.60 18.71
N SER A 362 -11.76 -19.82 17.62
CA SER A 362 -12.97 -19.31 16.97
C SER A 362 -12.92 -19.56 15.46
N ALA A 363 -14.10 -19.64 14.83
CA ALA A 363 -14.26 -19.71 13.38
C ALA A 363 -13.70 -18.47 12.63
N THR A 364 -13.20 -17.45 13.34
CA THR A 364 -12.66 -16.22 12.77
C THR A 364 -11.14 -16.26 12.56
N GLY A 365 -10.40 -17.20 13.16
CA GLY A 365 -8.93 -17.27 13.05
C GLY A 365 -8.18 -16.47 14.13
N VAL A 366 -6.84 -16.48 14.06
CA VAL A 366 -5.93 -15.83 15.02
C VAL A 366 -5.38 -14.53 14.44
N SER A 367 -5.37 -13.41 15.19
CA SER A 367 -4.85 -12.14 14.65
C SER A 367 -3.36 -12.20 14.31
N SER A 368 -3.02 -11.67 13.13
CA SER A 368 -1.66 -11.55 12.61
C SER A 368 -1.02 -10.18 12.84
N ASP A 369 -1.61 -9.35 13.72
CA ASP A 369 -1.07 -8.05 14.15
C ASP A 369 -0.72 -7.13 12.95
N LEU A 370 -1.74 -6.80 12.15
CA LEU A 370 -1.69 -5.96 10.94
C LEU A 370 -1.17 -6.65 9.66
N MET A 371 -0.64 -7.88 9.75
CA MET A 371 0.08 -8.52 8.63
C MET A 371 -0.79 -9.52 7.86
N TYR A 372 -1.37 -9.08 6.74
CA TYR A 372 -2.10 -10.00 5.84
C TYR A 372 -1.19 -10.99 5.09
N PHE A 373 0.10 -10.68 4.90
CA PHE A 373 1.03 -11.62 4.26
C PHE A 373 1.45 -12.78 5.18
N LEU A 374 1.06 -12.78 6.46
CA LEU A 374 1.23 -13.92 7.38
C LEU A 374 -0.01 -14.82 7.42
N GLN A 375 -0.68 -14.97 6.29
CA GLN A 375 -1.87 -15.81 6.18
C GLN A 375 -1.53 -17.23 5.75
N LEU A 376 -2.42 -18.15 6.13
CA LEU A 376 -2.47 -19.50 5.59
C LEU A 376 -3.25 -19.46 4.27
N GLU A 377 -2.69 -18.75 3.29
CA GLU A 377 -3.14 -18.84 1.90
C GLU A 377 -2.09 -19.66 1.14
N VAL A 378 -2.11 -20.98 1.38
CA VAL A 378 -1.51 -21.93 0.45
C VAL A 378 -2.62 -22.40 -0.47
N PRO A 379 -2.93 -21.72 -1.60
CA PRO A 379 -3.28 -22.51 -2.76
C PRO A 379 -2.11 -23.46 -3.00
N ALA A 380 -2.40 -24.73 -3.32
CA ALA A 380 -1.38 -25.71 -3.68
C ALA A 380 -0.28 -25.03 -4.49
N ALA A 381 0.97 -25.14 -4.02
CA ALA A 381 2.10 -24.42 -4.60
C ALA A 381 1.99 -24.46 -6.12
N PRO A 382 2.07 -23.31 -6.83
CA PRO A 382 2.05 -23.35 -8.29
C PRO A 382 3.10 -24.36 -8.74
N VAL A 383 2.71 -25.29 -9.62
CA VAL A 383 3.53 -26.41 -10.11
C VAL A 383 4.88 -25.94 -10.69
N ASN A 384 5.02 -24.64 -10.90
CA ASN A 384 6.25 -23.98 -11.27
C ASN A 384 7.11 -23.67 -10.04
N GLN A 385 7.71 -24.70 -9.45
CA GLN A 385 8.99 -24.51 -8.78
C GLN A 385 9.95 -23.98 -9.85
N VAL A 386 10.30 -22.69 -9.77
CA VAL A 386 11.52 -22.24 -10.45
C VAL A 386 12.62 -23.08 -9.83
N ALA A 387 13.20 -24.01 -10.62
CA ALA A 387 14.37 -24.77 -10.24
C ALA A 387 15.59 -23.84 -10.18
N GLY A 388 15.54 -22.85 -9.28
CA GLY A 388 16.68 -22.10 -8.82
C GLY A 388 17.34 -22.93 -7.75
N LYS A 389 18.67 -23.07 -7.81
CA LYS A 389 19.46 -23.67 -6.74
C LYS A 389 19.00 -23.06 -5.41
N ALA A 390 18.74 -23.93 -4.43
CA ALA A 390 18.29 -23.56 -3.09
C ALA A 390 18.91 -22.23 -2.65
N PHE A 391 18.07 -21.29 -2.22
CA PHE A 391 18.51 -20.09 -1.53
C PHE A 391 19.32 -20.56 -0.32
N LYS A 392 20.65 -20.57 -0.44
CA LYS A 392 21.56 -20.72 0.69
C LYS A 392 21.62 -19.35 1.33
N PRO A 393 21.03 -19.13 2.52
CA PRO A 393 21.29 -17.90 3.26
C PRO A 393 22.80 -17.84 3.46
N THR A 394 23.45 -16.94 2.72
CA THR A 394 24.87 -16.71 2.95
C THR A 394 24.91 -15.98 4.28
N ALA A 395 25.53 -16.60 5.28
CA ALA A 395 25.74 -15.97 6.57
C ALA A 395 26.30 -14.57 6.31
N LEU A 396 25.59 -13.54 6.77
CA LEU A 396 26.06 -12.16 6.78
C LEU A 396 27.25 -12.09 7.73
N THR A 397 28.44 -12.49 7.28
CA THR A 397 29.68 -12.19 7.97
C THR A 397 29.89 -10.69 7.87
N ARG A 398 29.71 -9.99 9.00
CA ARG A 398 30.10 -8.59 9.18
C ARG A 398 31.57 -8.43 8.78
N SER A 399 31.82 -7.88 7.59
CA SER A 399 33.11 -7.27 7.27
C SER A 399 33.08 -5.85 7.84
N HIS A 400 33.57 -5.68 9.06
CA HIS A 400 34.03 -4.38 9.54
C HIS A 400 35.21 -3.94 8.65
N ARG A 401 34.98 -3.02 7.71
CA ARG A 401 36.05 -2.17 7.18
C ARG A 401 36.11 -0.91 8.01
N THR A 402 36.96 -0.92 9.03
CA THR A 402 37.55 0.31 9.56
C THR A 402 38.52 0.85 8.50
N LYS A 403 38.21 2.03 7.95
CA LYS A 403 39.24 2.84 7.27
C LYS A 403 39.92 3.70 8.34
N LYS A 404 41.22 3.48 8.54
CA LYS A 404 42.14 4.55 8.92
C LYS A 404 42.48 5.35 7.67
#